data_AF-A0A507FEW6-F1
#
_entry.id   AF-A0A507FEW6-F1
#
_cell.length_a   1.000
_cell.length_b   1.000
_cell.length_c   1.000
_cell.angle_alpha   90.00
_cell.angle_beta   90.00
_cell.angle_gamma   90.00
#
_symmetry.space_group_name_H-M   'P 1'
#
loop_
_entity.id
_entity.type
_entity.pdbx_description
1 polymer ?
#
loop_
_entity_poly.entity_id
_entity_poly.type
_entity_poly.pdbx_seq_one_letter_code
_entity_poly.pdbx_strand_id
1 'polypeptide(L)'
;MASNGSMRNVAGGGFKFGLVKRTAQPALASKAVKRSQAASLFDDALENSDSDDESNANNSKARVNRDVSRQMNLAAESAKTLKLKEAALAEDQDIFDYDKVYDSMKEVEEAKKRARHLGDVDDTGRKKARYVGNLLAASLQRKIELERVEDRKVAKERQLEGEEFGDKEAFVTEAYKQRQKELRQLEEEEKRKEALQKTGGDMAVFYRTLLDSHEQISSTNTLTPEQVASAAADRERREQEKKLEQQEVLEDAVKRGELKLNASNEIVDKRALLRSGLNVSRSKIRSLNEEKEADERDRRRAEEERRQKEREERERRQVEADKRRAKEEQARRLVEETERQKAEREKKRAEEAEREREEIAKKNARKATEDVVMDARARYLARKKAESSKPRDGDESE
;
A
#
# COMPACT_ATOMS: atom_id res chain seq x y z
N MET A 1 23.54 0.01 -53.94
CA MET A 1 22.42 0.47 -54.78
C MET A 1 21.18 0.50 -53.91
N ALA A 2 20.62 1.69 -53.72
CA ALA A 2 19.41 1.90 -52.92
C ALA A 2 18.17 1.62 -53.77
N SER A 3 17.13 1.03 -53.17
CA SER A 3 15.77 1.17 -53.67
C SER A 3 14.77 1.27 -52.52
N ASN A 4 14.05 2.38 -52.54
CA ASN A 4 13.05 2.87 -51.61
C ASN A 4 11.88 1.90 -51.37
N GLY A 5 11.42 1.85 -50.12
CA GLY A 5 10.12 1.31 -49.72
C GLY A 5 9.42 2.28 -48.77
N SER A 6 8.76 3.29 -49.36
CA SER A 6 7.93 4.27 -48.69
C SER A 6 6.63 3.63 -48.17
N MET A 7 6.31 3.81 -46.88
CA MET A 7 4.91 3.88 -46.41
C MET A 7 4.76 4.87 -45.25
N ARG A 8 4.21 6.02 -45.64
CA ARG A 8 3.11 6.77 -45.00
C ARG A 8 3.26 7.25 -43.54
N ASN A 9 3.47 8.57 -43.48
CA ASN A 9 3.00 9.48 -42.44
C ASN A 9 1.56 9.15 -41.98
N VAL A 10 1.39 8.93 -40.69
CA VAL A 10 0.15 9.22 -39.95
C VAL A 10 0.50 10.27 -38.91
N ALA A 11 -0.29 11.35 -38.88
CA ALA A 11 -0.07 12.53 -38.07
C ALA A 11 0.01 12.20 -36.58
N GLY A 12 1.20 12.31 -36.01
CA GLY A 12 1.42 12.19 -34.57
C GLY A 12 0.92 13.44 -33.84
N GLY A 13 -0.24 13.32 -33.20
CA GLY A 13 -0.61 14.21 -32.10
C GLY A 13 0.38 14.02 -30.96
N GLY A 14 1.20 15.04 -30.69
CA GLY A 14 2.19 15.00 -29.62
C GLY A 14 1.54 14.90 -28.25
N PHE A 15 1.64 13.73 -27.62
CA PHE A 15 1.32 13.56 -26.20
C PHE A 15 2.40 14.28 -25.36
N LYS A 16 2.02 15.35 -24.68
CA LYS A 16 2.89 16.07 -23.74
C LYS A 16 2.86 15.36 -22.39
N PHE A 17 3.96 14.70 -22.02
CA PHE A 17 4.20 14.27 -20.65
C PHE A 17 4.75 15.46 -19.84
N GLY A 18 3.95 15.95 -18.90
CA GLY A 18 4.30 17.04 -17.99
C GLY A 18 3.09 17.45 -17.14
N LEU A 19 3.32 17.79 -15.86
CA LEU A 19 2.28 18.21 -14.92
C LEU A 19 1.54 19.45 -15.44
N VAL A 20 0.35 19.26 -16.01
CA VAL A 20 -0.53 20.35 -16.45
C VAL A 20 -1.08 21.04 -15.19
N LYS A 21 -0.46 22.16 -14.79
CA LYS A 21 -1.02 23.05 -13.78
C LYS A 21 -2.31 23.65 -14.34
N ARG A 22 -3.45 23.16 -13.86
CA ARG A 22 -4.76 23.80 -14.11
C ARG A 22 -4.66 25.25 -13.62
N THR A 23 -4.87 26.20 -14.52
CA THR A 23 -5.06 27.60 -14.17
C THR A 23 -6.27 27.69 -13.25
N ALA A 24 -6.09 28.40 -12.12
CA ALA A 24 -7.09 28.52 -11.08
C ALA A 24 -8.39 29.10 -11.66
N GLN A 25 -9.49 28.37 -11.51
CA GLN A 25 -10.81 28.96 -11.69
C GLN A 25 -11.05 30.01 -10.59
N PRO A 26 -11.75 31.12 -10.88
CA PRO A 26 -12.11 32.08 -9.86
C PRO A 26 -12.97 31.39 -8.80
N ALA A 27 -12.57 31.52 -7.53
CA ALA A 27 -13.28 30.95 -6.40
C ALA A 27 -14.75 31.38 -6.40
N LEU A 28 -15.66 30.41 -6.34
CA LEU A 28 -17.06 30.61 -6.03
C LEU A 28 -17.16 31.44 -4.74
N ALA A 29 -17.76 32.62 -4.83
CA ALA A 29 -17.99 33.49 -3.70
C ALA A 29 -18.82 32.75 -2.63
N SER A 30 -18.17 32.30 -1.56
CA SER A 30 -18.87 31.82 -0.38
C SER A 30 -19.65 32.99 0.21
N LYS A 31 -20.98 32.93 0.10
CA LYS A 31 -21.87 33.84 0.84
C LYS A 31 -21.45 33.80 2.32
N ALA A 32 -21.06 34.94 2.85
CA ALA A 32 -20.79 35.09 4.28
C ALA A 32 -22.06 34.70 5.04
N VAL A 33 -22.01 33.56 5.73
CA VAL A 33 -23.00 33.20 6.73
C VAL A 33 -22.91 34.27 7.81
N LYS A 34 -23.91 35.15 7.88
CA LYS A 34 -24.10 35.99 9.06
C LYS A 34 -24.21 35.02 10.23
N ARG A 35 -23.23 35.03 11.14
CA ARG A 35 -23.44 34.47 12.49
C ARG A 35 -24.65 35.23 13.03
N SER A 36 -25.81 34.60 13.06
CA SER A 36 -26.83 34.98 14.02
C SER A 36 -26.13 34.97 15.38
N GLN A 37 -26.31 36.05 16.15
CA GLN A 37 -25.89 36.03 17.53
C GLN A 37 -26.56 34.81 18.15
N ALA A 38 -25.76 33.79 18.45
CA ALA A 38 -26.19 32.68 19.25
C ALA A 38 -26.62 33.31 20.58
N ALA A 39 -27.93 33.26 20.86
CA ALA A 39 -28.42 33.56 22.19
C ALA A 39 -27.66 32.63 23.13
N SER A 40 -26.85 33.24 23.98
CA SER A 40 -26.08 32.58 25.02
C SER A 40 -27.06 31.85 25.95
N LEU A 41 -27.29 30.55 25.73
CA LEU A 41 -28.18 29.74 26.58
C LEU A 41 -27.71 29.62 28.05
N PHE A 42 -26.50 30.12 28.37
CA PHE A 42 -25.92 30.08 29.71
C PHE A 42 -25.74 31.45 30.37
N ASP A 43 -25.96 32.56 29.66
CA ASP A 43 -25.71 33.90 30.21
C ASP A 43 -26.90 34.46 30.99
N ASP A 44 -28.10 33.94 30.70
CA ASP A 44 -29.37 34.49 31.20
C ASP A 44 -29.82 33.90 32.56
N ALA A 45 -29.07 32.95 33.12
CA ALA A 45 -29.35 32.38 34.43
C ALA A 45 -28.66 33.14 35.60
N LEU A 46 -27.73 34.05 35.30
CA LEU A 46 -26.96 34.79 36.31
C LEU A 46 -27.26 36.29 36.37
N GLU A 47 -28.12 36.82 35.51
CA GLU A 47 -28.45 38.26 35.46
C GLU A 47 -29.70 38.63 36.29
N ASN A 48 -30.22 37.72 37.13
CA ASN A 48 -31.19 38.03 38.18
C ASN A 48 -30.50 38.48 39.48
N SER A 49 -29.49 39.34 39.36
CA SER A 49 -28.87 40.05 40.50
C SER A 49 -29.18 41.53 40.40
N ASP A 50 -30.35 41.89 40.93
CA ASP A 50 -30.58 43.09 41.75
C ASP A 50 -29.93 44.40 41.26
N SER A 51 -30.51 45.00 40.22
CA SER A 51 -30.32 46.41 39.91
C SER A 51 -31.65 47.12 40.01
N ASP A 52 -31.92 47.68 41.19
CA ASP A 52 -32.99 48.63 41.46
C ASP A 52 -32.84 49.86 40.54
N ASP A 53 -33.65 49.90 39.48
CA ASP A 53 -33.97 51.14 38.76
C ASP A 53 -35.48 51.40 38.90
N GLU A 54 -35.81 52.08 40.01
CA GLU A 54 -37.12 52.62 40.36
C GLU A 54 -37.48 53.78 39.40
N SER A 55 -37.87 53.45 38.18
CA SER A 55 -38.80 54.30 37.43
C SER A 55 -39.51 53.52 36.31
N ASN A 56 -40.83 53.40 36.46
CA ASN A 56 -41.86 53.16 35.43
C ASN A 56 -42.68 51.86 35.64
N ALA A 57 -43.79 51.99 36.39
CA ALA A 57 -44.78 50.93 36.65
C ALA A 57 -45.43 50.32 35.38
N ASN A 58 -45.24 50.92 34.20
CA ASN A 58 -45.65 50.33 32.93
C ASN A 58 -44.67 49.26 32.39
N ASN A 59 -43.44 49.19 32.92
CA ASN A 59 -42.41 48.26 32.46
C ASN A 59 -42.45 46.91 33.21
N SER A 60 -42.97 46.87 34.43
CA SER A 60 -43.11 45.63 35.22
C SER A 60 -44.12 44.65 34.60
N LYS A 61 -45.27 45.14 34.12
CA LYS A 61 -46.27 44.33 33.41
C LYS A 61 -45.74 43.79 32.07
N ALA A 62 -44.91 44.57 31.37
CA ALA A 62 -44.27 44.14 30.12
C ALA A 62 -43.23 43.04 30.36
N ARG A 63 -42.45 43.13 31.45
CA ARG A 63 -41.50 42.09 31.87
C ARG A 63 -42.21 40.78 32.22
N VAL A 64 -43.24 40.84 33.07
CA VAL A 64 -44.04 39.66 33.44
C VAL A 64 -44.69 39.02 32.21
N ASN A 65 -45.26 39.80 31.30
CA ASN A 65 -45.82 39.26 30.05
C ASN A 65 -44.76 38.62 29.14
N ARG A 66 -43.55 39.17 29.10
CA ARG A 66 -42.43 38.59 28.35
C ARG A 66 -41.99 37.26 28.96
N ASP A 67 -41.93 37.17 30.28
CA ASP A 67 -41.52 35.96 31.00
C ASP A 67 -42.58 34.85 30.89
N VAL A 68 -43.87 35.20 30.99
CA VAL A 68 -44.98 34.27 30.75
C VAL A 68 -45.01 33.79 29.30
N SER A 69 -44.81 34.69 28.32
CA SER A 69 -44.73 34.30 26.91
C SER A 69 -43.55 33.38 26.63
N ARG A 70 -42.41 33.63 27.30
CA ARG A 70 -41.21 32.79 27.21
C ARG A 70 -41.44 31.40 27.81
N GLN A 71 -42.05 31.32 28.99
CA GLN A 71 -42.42 30.05 29.62
C GLN A 71 -43.39 29.25 28.75
N MET A 72 -44.39 29.92 28.16
CA MET A 72 -45.32 29.28 27.22
C MET A 72 -44.62 28.77 25.95
N ASN A 73 -43.67 29.53 25.41
CA ASN A 73 -42.88 29.09 24.25
C ASN A 73 -41.97 27.90 24.59
N LEU A 74 -41.28 27.91 25.74
CA LEU A 74 -40.47 26.78 26.19
C LEU A 74 -41.32 25.53 26.43
N ALA A 75 -42.51 25.68 27.01
CA ALA A 75 -43.45 24.57 27.21
C ALA A 75 -43.99 24.03 25.87
N ALA A 76 -44.25 24.91 24.90
CA ALA A 76 -44.65 24.50 23.56
C ALA A 76 -43.51 23.79 22.80
N GLU A 77 -42.27 24.25 22.96
CA GLU A 77 -41.08 23.62 22.39
C GLU A 77 -40.83 22.24 23.02
N SER A 78 -40.94 22.12 24.35
CA SER A 78 -40.76 20.84 25.04
C SER A 78 -41.86 19.83 24.66
N ALA A 79 -43.11 20.27 24.51
CA ALA A 79 -44.19 19.41 24.01
C ALA A 79 -43.94 18.94 22.58
N LYS A 80 -43.35 19.78 21.71
CA LYS A 80 -42.97 19.41 20.35
C LYS A 80 -41.81 18.41 20.34
N THR A 81 -40.79 18.62 21.16
CA THR A 81 -39.64 17.70 21.23
C THR A 81 -40.03 16.33 21.78
N LEU A 82 -40.94 16.28 22.75
CA LEU A 82 -41.48 15.02 23.26
C LEU A 82 -42.25 14.25 22.18
N LYS A 83 -43.14 14.92 21.43
CA LYS A 83 -43.85 14.29 20.30
C LYS A 83 -42.90 13.77 19.22
N LEU A 84 -41.86 14.53 18.89
CA LEU A 84 -40.85 14.11 17.93
C LEU A 84 -40.04 12.90 18.45
N LYS A 85 -39.71 12.88 19.75
CA LYS A 85 -39.04 11.75 20.39
C LYS A 85 -39.92 10.49 20.39
N GLU A 86 -41.21 10.62 20.70
CA GLU A 86 -42.17 9.51 20.66
C GLU A 86 -42.36 8.97 19.24
N ALA A 87 -42.47 9.84 18.24
CA ALA A 87 -42.53 9.43 16.84
C ALA A 87 -41.25 8.68 16.40
N ALA A 88 -40.08 9.18 16.79
CA ALA A 88 -38.79 8.53 16.52
C ALA A 88 -38.68 7.16 17.20
N LEU A 89 -39.10 7.03 18.47
CA LEU A 89 -39.13 5.76 19.19
C LEU A 89 -40.16 4.76 18.65
N ALA A 90 -41.24 5.25 18.04
CA ALA A 90 -42.24 4.40 17.40
C ALA A 90 -41.76 3.84 16.05
N GLU A 91 -40.90 4.59 15.34
CA GLU A 91 -40.24 4.11 14.12
C GLU A 91 -39.12 3.12 14.45
N ASP A 92 -38.26 3.43 15.42
CA ASP A 92 -37.17 2.56 15.87
C ASP A 92 -36.86 2.76 17.36
N GLN A 93 -36.92 1.68 18.13
CA GLN A 93 -36.66 1.69 19.57
C GLN A 93 -35.19 1.95 19.90
N ASP A 94 -34.27 1.58 19.01
CA ASP A 94 -32.82 1.70 19.20
C ASP A 94 -32.27 3.03 18.64
N ILE A 95 -33.11 3.94 18.16
CA ILE A 95 -32.70 5.18 17.49
C ILE A 95 -31.84 6.13 18.35
N PHE A 96 -31.95 6.02 19.68
CA PHE A 96 -31.19 6.81 20.64
C PHE A 96 -30.10 6.00 21.38
N ASP A 97 -29.93 4.72 21.05
CA ASP A 97 -28.96 3.82 21.69
C ASP A 97 -27.57 3.95 21.06
N TYR A 98 -26.97 5.14 21.21
CA TYR A 98 -25.66 5.46 20.65
C TYR A 98 -24.52 4.58 21.18
N ASP A 99 -24.60 4.13 22.43
CA ASP A 99 -23.58 3.30 23.06
C ASP A 99 -23.47 1.93 22.38
N LYS A 100 -24.59 1.29 22.01
CA LYS A 100 -24.59 -0.01 21.30
C LYS A 100 -23.85 0.05 19.96
N VAL A 101 -24.05 1.13 19.21
CA VAL A 101 -23.38 1.35 17.91
C VAL A 101 -21.90 1.65 18.11
N TYR A 102 -21.55 2.41 19.15
CA TYR A 102 -20.15 2.68 19.47
C TYR A 102 -19.40 1.42 19.89
N ASP A 103 -20.01 0.60 20.74
CA ASP A 103 -19.46 -0.67 21.22
C ASP A 103 -19.25 -1.63 20.05
N SER A 104 -20.21 -1.77 19.13
CA SER A 104 -20.04 -2.62 17.94
C SER A 104 -18.91 -2.13 17.03
N MET A 105 -18.80 -0.81 16.80
CA MET A 105 -17.67 -0.25 16.04
C MET A 105 -16.33 -0.52 16.74
N LYS A 106 -16.28 -0.42 18.07
CA LYS A 106 -15.08 -0.69 18.86
C LYS A 106 -14.70 -2.16 18.83
N GLU A 107 -15.67 -3.06 18.97
CA GLU A 107 -15.44 -4.50 18.85
C GLU A 107 -14.86 -4.87 17.49
N VAL A 108 -15.37 -4.30 16.40
CA VAL A 108 -14.83 -4.50 15.04
C VAL A 108 -13.41 -3.93 14.92
N GLU A 109 -13.16 -2.74 15.48
CA GLU A 109 -11.82 -2.13 15.51
C GLU A 109 -10.81 -3.00 16.28
N GLU A 110 -11.21 -3.53 17.44
CA GLU A 110 -10.42 -4.44 18.26
C GLU A 110 -10.20 -5.78 17.57
N ALA A 111 -11.22 -6.36 16.95
CA ALA A 111 -11.10 -7.59 16.18
C ALA A 111 -10.09 -7.42 15.03
N LYS A 112 -10.12 -6.29 14.30
CA LYS A 112 -9.13 -5.96 13.27
C LYS A 112 -7.71 -5.79 13.84
N LYS A 113 -7.57 -5.14 14.99
CA LYS A 113 -6.27 -5.01 15.68
C LYS A 113 -5.75 -6.38 16.12
N ARG A 114 -6.60 -7.23 16.72
CA ARG A 114 -6.26 -8.60 17.11
C ARG A 114 -5.85 -9.42 15.87
N ALA A 115 -6.62 -9.41 14.79
CA ALA A 115 -6.28 -10.12 13.55
C ALA A 115 -4.92 -9.68 12.96
N ARG A 116 -4.62 -8.39 12.97
CA ARG A 116 -3.31 -7.85 12.55
C ARG A 116 -2.18 -8.30 13.48
N HIS A 117 -2.44 -8.41 14.78
CA HIS A 117 -1.47 -8.87 15.76
C HIS A 117 -1.24 -10.39 15.74
N LEU A 118 -2.29 -11.20 15.51
CA LEU A 118 -2.14 -12.66 15.37
C LEU A 118 -1.26 -13.03 14.18
N GLY A 119 -1.33 -12.28 13.07
CA GLY A 119 -0.44 -12.50 11.92
C GLY A 119 1.03 -12.15 12.19
N ASP A 120 1.29 -11.32 13.20
CA ASP A 120 2.62 -10.82 13.57
C ASP A 120 3.26 -11.65 14.69
N VAL A 121 2.65 -12.75 15.14
CA VAL A 121 3.20 -13.59 16.22
C VAL A 121 3.52 -14.98 15.67
N ASP A 122 4.74 -15.47 15.95
CA ASP A 122 5.21 -16.82 15.66
C ASP A 122 4.61 -17.84 16.64
N ASP A 123 4.69 -19.14 16.32
CA ASP A 123 4.23 -20.25 17.19
C ASP A 123 4.88 -20.25 18.58
N THR A 124 5.95 -19.47 18.75
CA THR A 124 6.67 -19.25 20.02
C THR A 124 6.22 -18.01 20.80
N GLY A 125 5.18 -17.30 20.33
CA GLY A 125 4.66 -16.10 20.98
C GLY A 125 5.48 -14.82 20.71
N ARG A 126 6.48 -14.86 19.81
CA ARG A 126 7.35 -13.71 19.49
C ARG A 126 6.87 -12.98 18.25
N LYS A 127 7.13 -11.67 18.18
CA LYS A 127 6.78 -10.88 16.98
C LYS A 127 7.61 -11.31 15.77
N LYS A 128 6.95 -11.74 14.69
CA LYS A 128 7.53 -11.99 13.37
C LYS A 128 8.22 -10.72 12.88
N ALA A 129 9.40 -10.87 12.30
CA ALA A 129 10.06 -9.74 11.68
C ALA A 129 9.30 -9.33 10.40
N ARG A 130 8.92 -8.05 10.32
CA ARG A 130 8.07 -7.45 9.26
C ARG A 130 8.46 -7.80 7.82
N TYR A 131 9.71 -8.16 7.55
CA TYR A 131 10.23 -8.39 6.20
C TYR A 131 10.79 -9.80 5.96
N VAL A 132 10.96 -10.61 7.01
CA VAL A 132 11.64 -11.92 6.87
C VAL A 132 10.79 -12.90 6.05
N GLY A 133 9.46 -12.89 6.23
CA GLY A 133 8.56 -13.72 5.43
C GLY A 133 8.67 -13.43 3.93
N ASN A 134 8.68 -12.15 3.54
CA ASN A 134 8.83 -11.74 2.15
C ASN A 134 10.21 -12.09 1.59
N LEU A 135 11.27 -11.96 2.40
CA LEU A 135 12.62 -12.34 2.00
C LEU A 135 12.74 -13.84 1.76
N LEU A 136 12.16 -14.66 2.64
CA LEU A 136 12.11 -16.10 2.50
C LEU A 136 11.30 -16.50 1.26
N ALA A 137 10.11 -15.93 1.08
CA ALA A 137 9.28 -16.16 -0.10
C ALA A 137 10.01 -15.81 -1.40
N ALA A 138 10.67 -14.65 -1.46
CA ALA A 138 11.47 -14.25 -2.61
C ALA A 138 12.67 -15.18 -2.85
N SER A 139 13.31 -15.67 -1.79
CA SER A 139 14.39 -16.66 -1.91
C SER A 139 13.89 -17.99 -2.48
N LEU A 140 12.70 -18.43 -2.08
CA LEU A 140 12.07 -19.66 -2.60
C LEU A 140 11.66 -19.49 -4.07
N GLN A 141 11.10 -18.34 -4.44
CA GLN A 141 10.79 -18.01 -5.84
C GLN A 141 12.04 -18.08 -6.71
N ARG A 142 13.15 -17.47 -6.28
CA ARG A 142 14.42 -17.55 -7.01
C ARG A 142 14.95 -18.97 -7.14
N LYS A 143 14.78 -19.82 -6.12
CA LYS A 143 15.17 -21.23 -6.22
C LYS A 143 14.36 -21.93 -7.30
N ILE A 144 13.04 -21.75 -7.32
CA ILE A 144 12.16 -22.30 -8.36
C ILE A 144 12.57 -21.78 -9.75
N GLU A 145 12.89 -20.49 -9.87
CA GLU A 145 13.36 -19.90 -11.13
C GLU A 145 14.71 -20.48 -11.59
N LEU A 146 15.66 -20.67 -10.69
CA LEU A 146 16.95 -21.30 -10.99
C LEU A 146 16.75 -22.73 -11.51
N GLU A 147 15.88 -23.50 -10.86
CA GLU A 147 15.54 -24.86 -11.30
C GLU A 147 14.91 -24.87 -12.70
N ARG A 148 14.03 -23.89 -13.01
CA ARG A 148 13.46 -23.73 -14.37
C ARG A 148 14.55 -23.40 -15.40
N VAL A 149 15.53 -22.57 -15.04
CA VAL A 149 16.65 -22.21 -15.93
C VAL A 149 17.52 -23.42 -16.21
N GLU A 150 17.85 -24.20 -15.18
CA GLU A 150 18.60 -25.45 -15.31
C GLU A 150 17.87 -26.45 -16.21
N ASP A 151 16.57 -26.64 -16.02
CA ASP A 151 15.78 -27.55 -16.86
C ASP A 151 15.73 -27.12 -18.32
N ARG A 152 15.60 -25.81 -18.59
CA ARG A 152 15.67 -25.26 -19.95
C ARG A 152 17.07 -25.45 -20.56
N LYS A 153 18.12 -25.31 -19.76
CA LYS A 153 19.50 -25.53 -20.18
C LYS A 153 19.73 -26.99 -20.58
N VAL A 154 19.31 -27.93 -19.73
CA VAL A 154 19.43 -29.38 -19.99
C VAL A 154 18.60 -29.78 -21.22
N ALA A 155 17.39 -29.23 -21.39
CA ALA A 155 16.58 -29.48 -22.57
C ALA A 155 17.27 -28.99 -23.86
N LYS A 156 17.94 -27.83 -23.81
CA LYS A 156 18.68 -27.28 -24.94
C LYS A 156 19.94 -28.11 -25.25
N GLU A 157 20.67 -28.55 -24.23
CA GLU A 157 21.83 -29.45 -24.38
C GLU A 157 21.40 -30.78 -25.02
N ARG A 158 20.27 -31.36 -24.59
CA ARG A 158 19.72 -32.58 -25.21
C ARG A 158 19.24 -32.40 -26.65
N GLN A 159 18.73 -31.22 -27.01
CA GLN A 159 18.35 -30.96 -28.40
C GLN A 159 19.58 -30.93 -29.30
N LEU A 160 20.66 -30.29 -28.84
CA LEU A 160 21.94 -30.25 -29.56
C LEU A 160 22.59 -31.64 -29.67
N GLU A 161 22.61 -32.41 -28.57
CA GLU A 161 23.12 -33.80 -28.58
C GLU A 161 22.20 -34.75 -29.37
N GLY A 162 20.89 -34.50 -29.37
CA GLY A 162 19.90 -35.28 -30.10
C GLY A 162 20.04 -35.18 -31.62
N GLU A 163 20.63 -34.10 -32.13
CA GLU A 163 21.01 -33.99 -33.55
C GLU A 163 22.16 -34.95 -33.90
N GLU A 164 23.03 -35.28 -32.95
CA GLU A 164 24.15 -36.21 -33.12
C GLU A 164 23.79 -37.67 -32.78
N PHE A 165 22.78 -37.88 -31.92
CA PHE A 165 22.39 -39.20 -31.41
C PHE A 165 20.93 -39.58 -31.69
N GLY A 166 20.31 -39.00 -32.71
CA GLY A 166 18.90 -39.22 -33.08
C GLY A 166 18.53 -40.67 -33.39
N ASP A 167 19.51 -41.51 -33.75
CA ASP A 167 19.31 -42.94 -34.00
C ASP A 167 19.23 -43.79 -32.71
N LYS A 168 19.47 -43.20 -31.52
CA LYS A 168 19.48 -43.90 -30.23
C LYS A 168 18.25 -43.53 -29.39
N GLU A 169 17.78 -44.49 -28.60
CA GLU A 169 16.62 -44.31 -27.73
C GLU A 169 16.91 -43.32 -26.57
N ALA A 170 16.02 -42.34 -26.37
CA ALA A 170 16.13 -41.35 -25.30
C ALA A 170 15.36 -41.80 -24.05
N PHE A 171 16.08 -42.14 -22.98
CA PHE A 171 15.48 -42.55 -21.71
C PHE A 171 15.40 -41.39 -20.72
N VAL A 172 14.21 -41.16 -20.18
CA VAL A 172 13.96 -40.16 -19.14
C VAL A 172 13.52 -40.86 -17.87
N THR A 173 14.21 -40.60 -16.76
CA THR A 173 13.91 -41.18 -15.45
C THR A 173 12.54 -40.71 -14.93
N GLU A 174 11.85 -41.58 -14.19
CA GLU A 174 10.52 -41.27 -13.65
C GLU A 174 10.53 -40.03 -12.73
N ALA A 175 11.57 -39.88 -11.91
CA ALA A 175 11.77 -38.72 -11.04
C ALA A 175 11.87 -37.40 -11.81
N TYR A 176 12.52 -37.39 -12.98
CA TYR A 176 12.60 -36.19 -13.81
C TYR A 176 11.25 -35.83 -14.44
N LYS A 177 10.48 -36.84 -14.86
CA LYS A 177 9.10 -36.63 -15.37
C LYS A 177 8.18 -36.07 -14.29
N GLN A 178 8.34 -36.52 -13.03
CA GLN A 178 7.58 -35.99 -11.89
C GLN A 178 7.96 -34.53 -11.60
N ARG A 179 9.25 -34.22 -11.50
CA ARG A 179 9.75 -32.84 -11.29
C ARG A 179 9.28 -31.88 -12.39
N GLN A 180 9.32 -32.30 -13.66
CA GLN A 180 8.84 -31.49 -14.78
C GLN A 180 7.33 -31.20 -14.68
N LYS A 181 6.54 -32.17 -14.22
CA LYS A 181 5.09 -31.98 -13.98
C LYS A 181 4.84 -31.01 -12.84
N GLU A 182 5.55 -31.14 -11.73
CA GLU A 182 5.44 -30.24 -10.57
C GLU A 182 5.78 -28.79 -10.96
N LEU A 183 6.88 -28.58 -11.70
CA LEU A 183 7.25 -27.24 -12.16
C LEU A 183 6.23 -26.64 -13.13
N ARG A 184 5.63 -27.46 -14.02
CA ARG A 184 4.56 -27.02 -14.92
C ARG A 184 3.30 -26.64 -14.16
N GLN A 185 2.90 -27.44 -13.16
CA GLN A 185 1.75 -27.13 -12.31
C GLN A 185 1.97 -25.82 -11.54
N LEU A 186 3.15 -25.62 -10.95
CA LEU A 186 3.51 -24.37 -10.27
C LEU A 186 3.46 -23.16 -11.21
N GLU A 187 3.92 -23.31 -12.45
CA GLU A 187 3.86 -22.24 -13.46
C GLU A 187 2.42 -21.91 -13.87
N GLU A 188 1.55 -22.91 -14.05
CA GLU A 188 0.14 -22.70 -14.38
C GLU A 188 -0.61 -22.01 -13.23
N GLU A 189 -0.32 -22.39 -11.98
CA GLU A 189 -0.89 -21.74 -10.79
C GLU A 189 -0.40 -20.30 -10.63
N GLU A 190 0.90 -20.05 -10.81
CA GLU A 190 1.45 -18.69 -10.78
C GLU A 190 0.85 -17.84 -11.91
N LYS A 191 0.74 -18.38 -13.12
CA LYS A 191 0.14 -17.69 -14.26
C LYS A 191 -1.34 -17.40 -14.06
N ARG A 192 -2.09 -18.31 -13.43
CA ARG A 192 -3.49 -18.10 -13.07
C ARG A 192 -3.63 -17.01 -12.01
N LYS A 193 -2.81 -17.03 -10.97
CA LYS A 193 -2.77 -15.97 -9.94
C LYS A 193 -2.39 -14.62 -10.54
N GLU A 194 -1.38 -14.61 -11.41
CA GLU A 194 -0.92 -13.41 -12.10
C GLU A 194 -1.98 -12.86 -13.05
N ALA A 195 -2.71 -13.72 -13.77
CA ALA A 195 -3.82 -13.29 -14.63
C ALA A 195 -4.96 -12.62 -13.83
N LEU A 196 -5.32 -13.18 -12.66
CA LEU A 196 -6.30 -12.57 -11.75
C LEU A 196 -5.79 -11.26 -11.13
N GLN A 197 -4.47 -11.12 -10.91
CA GLN A 197 -3.88 -9.90 -10.38
C GLN A 197 -3.64 -8.82 -11.44
N LYS A 198 -3.29 -9.20 -12.68
CA LYS A 198 -3.06 -8.28 -13.81
C LYS A 198 -4.33 -7.58 -14.27
N THR A 199 -5.50 -8.19 -14.09
CA THR A 199 -6.78 -7.51 -14.27
C THR A 199 -7.04 -6.42 -13.22
N GLY A 200 -6.17 -6.28 -12.21
CA GLY A 200 -6.26 -5.31 -11.11
C GLY A 200 -5.37 -4.07 -11.22
N GLY A 201 -4.71 -3.84 -12.35
CA GLY A 201 -3.78 -2.72 -12.54
C GLY A 201 -4.45 -1.35 -12.80
N ASP A 202 -5.77 -1.31 -12.92
CA ASP A 202 -6.51 -0.08 -13.18
C ASP A 202 -7.00 0.54 -11.86
N MET A 203 -6.93 1.87 -11.76
CA MET A 203 -7.40 2.61 -10.57
C MET A 203 -8.84 2.23 -10.18
N ALA A 204 -9.64 1.79 -11.17
CA ALA A 204 -10.97 1.25 -10.98
C ALA A 204 -11.03 0.04 -10.02
N VAL A 205 -10.04 -0.85 -10.01
CA VAL A 205 -10.01 -2.00 -9.09
C VAL A 205 -9.59 -1.59 -7.69
N PHE A 206 -8.70 -0.61 -7.56
CA PHE A 206 -8.40 0.02 -6.27
C PHE A 206 -9.65 0.68 -5.68
N TYR A 207 -10.40 1.45 -6.49
CA TYR A 207 -11.67 2.04 -6.05
C TYR A 207 -12.73 0.99 -5.75
N ARG A 208 -12.84 -0.07 -6.56
CA ARG A 208 -13.78 -1.17 -6.30
C ARG A 208 -13.43 -1.90 -5.00
N THR A 209 -12.18 -2.26 -4.77
CA THR A 209 -11.75 -2.91 -3.52
C THR A 209 -11.92 -2.01 -2.31
N LEU A 210 -11.70 -0.70 -2.45
CA LEU A 210 -11.98 0.26 -1.39
C LEU A 210 -13.48 0.37 -1.12
N LEU A 211 -14.32 0.42 -2.16
CA LEU A 211 -15.78 0.45 -2.04
C LEU A 211 -16.33 -0.86 -1.47
N ASP A 212 -15.91 -2.02 -1.98
CA ASP A 212 -16.27 -3.34 -1.46
C ASP A 212 -15.84 -3.47 0.01
N SER A 213 -14.66 -2.94 0.38
CA SER A 213 -14.23 -2.92 1.79
C SER A 213 -15.07 -1.98 2.66
N HIS A 214 -15.53 -0.86 2.11
CA HIS A 214 -16.41 0.07 2.79
C HIS A 214 -17.83 -0.51 2.92
N GLU A 215 -18.31 -1.22 1.91
CA GLU A 215 -19.60 -1.93 1.90
C GLU A 215 -19.57 -3.11 2.87
N GLN A 216 -18.46 -3.84 2.99
CA GLN A 216 -18.30 -4.87 4.02
C GLN A 216 -18.28 -4.30 5.44
N ILE A 217 -17.73 -3.09 5.63
CA ILE A 217 -17.75 -2.39 6.93
C ILE A 217 -19.14 -1.78 7.22
N SER A 218 -19.85 -1.32 6.18
CA SER A 218 -21.21 -0.80 6.33
C SER A 218 -22.24 -1.92 6.50
N SER A 219 -22.08 -3.07 5.86
CA SER A 219 -23.00 -4.21 6.01
C SER A 219 -22.88 -4.90 7.37
N THR A 220 -21.75 -4.75 8.06
CA THR A 220 -21.66 -5.11 9.49
C THR A 220 -22.41 -4.13 10.40
N ASN A 221 -22.75 -2.94 9.90
CA ASN A 221 -23.61 -1.95 10.56
C ASN A 221 -25.00 -1.95 9.89
N THR A 222 -25.77 -3.00 10.17
CA THR A 222 -27.26 -2.97 10.24
C THR A 222 -28.00 -2.08 9.22
N LEU A 223 -28.11 -2.50 7.96
CA LEU A 223 -29.30 -2.20 7.14
C LEU A 223 -29.49 -3.34 6.13
N THR A 224 -30.70 -3.89 6.07
CA THR A 224 -31.07 -4.83 5.02
C THR A 224 -31.19 -4.09 3.68
N PRO A 225 -30.93 -4.73 2.53
CA PRO A 225 -31.01 -4.09 1.22
C PRO A 225 -32.39 -3.44 0.94
N GLU A 226 -33.44 -3.91 1.61
CA GLU A 226 -34.80 -3.36 1.55
C GLU A 226 -34.93 -1.98 2.23
N GLN A 227 -34.22 -1.76 3.35
CA GLN A 227 -34.21 -0.49 4.07
C GLN A 227 -33.40 0.60 3.36
N VAL A 228 -32.37 0.21 2.59
CA VAL A 228 -31.61 1.14 1.75
C VAL A 228 -32.44 1.59 0.54
N ALA A 229 -33.25 0.70 -0.04
CA ALA A 229 -34.13 1.01 -1.16
C ALA A 229 -35.28 1.95 -0.76
N SER A 230 -35.88 1.77 0.42
CA SER A 230 -36.94 2.66 0.91
C SER A 230 -36.42 4.06 1.26
N ALA A 231 -35.25 4.16 1.91
CA ALA A 231 -34.64 5.45 2.26
C ALA A 231 -34.24 6.29 1.02
N ALA A 232 -33.85 5.63 -0.08
CA ALA A 232 -33.56 6.30 -1.35
C ALA A 232 -34.84 6.90 -1.98
N ALA A 233 -35.95 6.14 -1.96
CA ALA A 233 -37.23 6.60 -2.50
C ALA A 233 -37.83 7.78 -1.71
N ASP A 234 -37.71 7.77 -0.37
CA ASP A 234 -38.18 8.87 0.47
C ASP A 234 -37.35 10.15 0.31
N ARG A 235 -36.06 10.02 0.01
CA ARG A 235 -35.20 11.16 -0.28
C ARG A 235 -35.60 11.84 -1.59
N GLU A 236 -35.86 11.07 -2.64
CA GLU A 236 -36.30 11.61 -3.93
C GLU A 236 -37.65 12.33 -3.81
N ARG A 237 -38.58 11.79 -3.02
CA ARG A 237 -39.89 12.39 -2.77
C ARG A 237 -39.77 13.74 -2.03
N ARG A 238 -38.94 13.80 -0.98
CA ARG A 238 -38.66 15.06 -0.24
C ARG A 238 -37.93 16.11 -1.09
N GLU A 239 -37.09 15.70 -2.02
CA GLU A 239 -36.41 16.63 -2.95
C GLU A 239 -37.38 17.22 -3.99
N GLN A 240 -38.40 16.47 -4.40
CA GLN A 240 -39.46 16.97 -5.28
C GLN A 240 -40.38 17.96 -4.56
N GLU A 241 -40.79 17.67 -3.32
CA GLU A 241 -41.60 18.57 -2.50
C GLU A 241 -40.89 19.91 -2.27
N LYS A 242 -39.61 19.90 -1.93
CA LYS A 242 -38.81 21.12 -1.75
C LYS A 242 -38.67 21.95 -3.03
N LYS A 243 -38.65 21.33 -4.21
CA LYS A 243 -38.61 22.05 -5.49
C LYS A 243 -39.94 22.74 -5.77
N LEU A 244 -41.06 22.10 -5.44
CA LEU A 244 -42.40 22.68 -5.59
C LEU A 244 -42.61 23.85 -4.63
N GLU A 245 -42.22 23.69 -3.36
CA GLU A 245 -42.27 24.79 -2.37
C GLU A 245 -41.41 25.99 -2.78
N GLN A 246 -40.21 25.74 -3.33
CA GLN A 246 -39.33 26.80 -3.84
C GLN A 246 -39.93 27.53 -5.04
N GLN A 247 -40.66 26.82 -5.91
CA GLN A 247 -41.35 27.42 -7.06
C GLN A 247 -42.52 28.29 -6.60
N GLU A 248 -43.32 27.82 -5.64
CA GLU A 248 -44.47 28.57 -5.10
C GLU A 248 -44.01 29.88 -4.40
N VAL A 249 -42.96 29.82 -3.59
CA VAL A 249 -42.38 31.00 -2.93
C VAL A 249 -41.83 32.02 -3.95
N LEU A 250 -41.23 31.54 -5.05
CA LEU A 250 -40.76 32.41 -6.13
C LEU A 250 -41.91 33.09 -6.87
N GLU A 251 -42.99 32.36 -7.17
CA GLU A 251 -44.18 32.92 -7.81
C GLU A 251 -44.84 34.00 -6.94
N ASP A 252 -44.91 33.77 -5.63
CA ASP A 252 -45.48 34.73 -4.69
C ASP A 252 -44.61 36.00 -4.54
N ALA A 253 -43.29 35.86 -4.57
CA ALA A 253 -42.37 37.01 -4.57
C ALA A 253 -42.47 37.85 -5.86
N VAL A 254 -42.76 37.21 -7.01
CA VAL A 254 -43.00 37.89 -8.29
C VAL A 254 -44.35 38.60 -8.28
N LYS A 255 -45.42 37.97 -7.75
CA LYS A 255 -46.74 38.59 -7.57
C LYS A 255 -46.69 39.80 -6.64
N ARG A 256 -45.83 39.77 -5.62
CA ARG A 256 -45.58 40.90 -4.70
C ARG A 256 -44.72 42.03 -5.31
N GLY A 257 -44.15 41.83 -6.50
CA GLY A 257 -43.42 42.85 -7.26
C GLY A 257 -41.99 43.15 -6.78
N GLU A 258 -41.45 42.32 -5.88
CA GLU A 258 -40.09 42.46 -5.35
C GLU A 258 -39.01 41.94 -6.33
N LEU A 259 -39.38 41.01 -7.19
CA LEU A 259 -38.50 40.41 -8.20
C LEU A 259 -39.06 40.66 -9.61
N LYS A 260 -38.21 41.12 -10.53
CA LYS A 260 -38.56 41.22 -11.95
C LYS A 260 -37.87 40.09 -12.71
N LEU A 261 -38.67 39.26 -13.37
CA LEU A 261 -38.19 38.20 -14.26
C LEU A 261 -38.02 38.73 -15.68
N ASN A 262 -37.00 38.24 -16.37
CA ASN A 262 -36.85 38.42 -17.82
C ASN A 262 -37.73 37.42 -18.60
N ALA A 263 -37.87 37.56 -19.91
CA ALA A 263 -38.63 36.66 -20.78
C ALA A 263 -38.17 35.18 -20.75
N SER A 264 -36.97 34.93 -20.19
CA SER A 264 -36.41 33.60 -19.95
C SER A 264 -36.58 33.10 -18.50
N ASN A 265 -37.45 33.72 -17.69
CA ASN A 265 -37.68 33.40 -16.26
C ASN A 265 -36.46 33.50 -15.35
N GLU A 266 -35.46 34.31 -15.71
CA GLU A 266 -34.29 34.62 -14.87
C GLU A 266 -34.52 35.91 -14.06
N ILE A 267 -34.08 35.91 -12.80
CA ILE A 267 -34.23 37.04 -11.85
C ILE A 267 -33.24 38.15 -12.20
N VAL A 268 -33.73 39.35 -12.54
CA VAL A 268 -32.90 40.52 -12.83
C VAL A 268 -33.04 41.56 -11.72
N ASP A 269 -32.06 41.61 -10.81
CA ASP A 269 -32.03 42.57 -9.70
C ASP A 269 -31.28 43.87 -10.08
N LYS A 270 -31.99 45.01 -10.08
CA LYS A 270 -31.51 46.30 -10.60
C LYS A 270 -30.32 46.89 -9.84
N ARG A 271 -30.04 46.41 -8.62
CA ARG A 271 -28.91 46.87 -7.80
C ARG A 271 -27.55 46.37 -8.28
N ALA A 272 -27.50 45.25 -9.01
CA ALA A 272 -26.26 44.72 -9.57
C ALA A 272 -25.74 45.59 -10.74
N LEU A 273 -26.63 46.27 -11.45
CA LEU A 273 -26.32 47.14 -12.60
C LEU A 273 -25.75 48.52 -12.20
N LEU A 274 -25.79 48.89 -10.91
CA LEU A 274 -25.41 50.23 -10.42
C LEU A 274 -24.08 50.27 -9.63
N ARG A 275 -23.22 49.25 -9.74
CA ARG A 275 -21.97 49.16 -8.94
C ARG A 275 -20.68 48.99 -9.75
N SER A 276 -20.62 49.52 -10.97
CA SER A 276 -19.38 49.58 -11.78
C SER A 276 -18.52 50.81 -11.45
N GLY A 277 -18.24 51.04 -10.17
CA GLY A 277 -17.36 52.10 -9.68
C GLY A 277 -16.65 51.63 -8.42
N LEU A 278 -15.32 51.51 -8.49
CA LEU A 278 -14.44 50.95 -7.47
C LEU A 278 -14.37 51.84 -6.21
N ASN A 279 -15.38 51.75 -5.34
CA ASN A 279 -15.36 52.36 -4.00
C ASN A 279 -14.78 51.35 -2.99
N VAL A 280 -13.46 51.18 -2.98
CA VAL A 280 -12.77 50.47 -1.89
C VAL A 280 -12.42 51.48 -0.80
N SER A 281 -12.98 51.31 0.39
CA SER A 281 -12.68 52.19 1.53
C SER A 281 -11.20 52.07 1.93
N ARG A 282 -10.59 53.14 2.46
CA ARG A 282 -9.22 53.12 3.00
C ARG A 282 -9.03 52.03 4.07
N SER A 283 -10.08 51.70 4.82
CA SER A 283 -10.09 50.59 5.78
C SER A 283 -9.93 49.22 5.11
N LYS A 284 -10.54 49.02 3.93
CA LYS A 284 -10.44 47.77 3.18
C LYS A 284 -9.06 47.61 2.52
N ILE A 285 -8.41 48.71 2.14
CA ILE A 285 -7.02 48.69 1.65
C ILE A 285 -6.07 48.31 2.80
N ARG A 286 -6.29 48.83 4.00
CA ARG A 286 -5.50 48.49 5.19
C ARG A 286 -5.66 47.02 5.59
N SER A 287 -6.89 46.51 5.63
CA SER A 287 -7.13 45.09 5.93
C SER A 287 -6.48 44.15 4.89
N LEU A 288 -6.46 44.54 3.62
CA LEU A 288 -5.82 43.75 2.56
C LEU A 288 -4.29 43.74 2.68
N ASN A 289 -3.68 44.82 3.17
CA ASN A 289 -2.25 44.85 3.45
C ASN A 289 -1.90 44.03 4.70
N GLU A 290 -2.74 44.07 5.74
CA GLU A 290 -2.58 43.26 6.95
C GLU A 290 -2.74 41.75 6.64
N GLU A 291 -3.69 41.36 5.79
CA GLU A 291 -3.81 39.98 5.28
C GLU A 291 -2.57 39.54 4.48
N LYS A 292 -2.03 40.42 3.62
CA LYS A 292 -0.80 40.12 2.86
C LYS A 292 0.41 39.93 3.77
N GLU A 293 0.55 40.76 4.80
CA GLU A 293 1.64 40.60 5.77
C GLU A 293 1.49 39.33 6.62
N ALA A 294 0.25 38.94 6.96
CA ALA A 294 -0.01 37.68 7.65
C ALA A 294 0.35 36.47 6.78
N ASP A 295 -0.08 36.47 5.51
CA ASP A 295 0.27 35.44 4.52
C ASP A 295 1.78 35.31 4.31
N GLU A 296 2.52 36.44 4.28
CA GLU A 296 3.97 36.42 4.17
C GLU A 296 4.66 35.84 5.42
N ARG A 297 4.13 36.12 6.62
CA ARG A 297 4.66 35.55 7.88
C ARG A 297 4.42 34.04 7.94
N ASP A 298 3.26 33.57 7.53
CA ASP A 298 2.94 32.14 7.50
C ASP A 298 3.79 31.39 6.46
N ARG A 299 4.05 32.01 5.30
CA ARG A 299 4.98 31.44 4.31
C ARG A 299 6.41 31.33 4.84
N ARG A 300 6.92 32.34 5.56
CA ARG A 300 8.27 32.30 6.16
C ARG A 300 8.37 31.21 7.22
N ARG A 301 7.37 31.07 8.09
CA ARG A 301 7.31 29.98 9.09
C ARG A 301 7.31 28.61 8.43
N ALA A 302 6.49 28.43 7.39
CA ALA A 302 6.43 27.18 6.64
C ALA A 302 7.76 26.86 5.92
N GLU A 303 8.50 27.87 5.45
CA GLU A 303 9.83 27.68 4.84
C GLU A 303 10.90 27.33 5.87
N GLU A 304 10.89 27.95 7.06
CA GLU A 304 11.79 27.64 8.17
C GLU A 304 11.57 26.21 8.69
N GLU A 305 10.32 25.77 8.86
CA GLU A 305 10.00 24.39 9.24
C GLU A 305 10.49 23.38 8.21
N ARG A 306 10.38 23.70 6.91
CA ARG A 306 10.90 22.84 5.83
C ARG A 306 12.41 22.73 5.89
N ARG A 307 13.13 23.84 6.11
CA ARG A 307 14.59 23.84 6.26
C ARG A 307 15.05 23.05 7.48
N GLN A 308 14.33 23.14 8.60
CA GLN A 308 14.63 22.34 9.80
C GLN A 308 14.43 20.85 9.54
N LYS A 309 13.30 20.45 8.93
CA LYS A 309 13.03 19.05 8.56
C LYS A 309 14.08 18.49 7.61
N GLU A 310 14.50 19.27 6.61
CA GLU A 310 15.55 18.86 5.67
C GLU A 310 16.90 18.65 6.37
N ARG A 311 17.24 19.53 7.33
CA ARG A 311 18.46 19.38 8.14
C ARG A 311 18.42 18.13 9.02
N GLU A 312 17.32 17.90 9.72
CA GLU A 312 17.13 16.69 10.53
C GLU A 312 17.19 15.41 9.69
N GLU A 313 16.60 15.43 8.48
CA GLU A 313 16.65 14.29 7.57
C GLU A 313 18.09 14.03 7.10
N ARG A 314 18.86 15.08 6.79
CA ARG A 314 20.26 14.97 6.41
C ARG A 314 21.11 14.40 7.55
N GLU A 315 20.90 14.86 8.78
CA GLU A 315 21.59 14.33 9.97
C GLU A 315 21.23 12.85 10.21
N ARG A 316 19.95 12.47 10.08
CA ARG A 316 19.52 11.07 10.17
C ARG A 316 20.17 10.19 9.11
N ARG A 317 20.25 10.68 7.85
CA ARG A 317 20.92 9.96 6.75
C ARG A 317 22.41 9.77 6.99
N GLN A 318 23.09 10.77 7.57
CA GLN A 318 24.50 10.65 7.94
C GLN A 318 24.70 9.61 9.05
N VAL A 319 23.92 9.67 10.13
CA VAL A 319 23.98 8.70 11.22
C VAL A 319 23.69 7.27 10.72
N GLU A 320 22.76 7.11 9.78
CA GLU A 320 22.48 5.80 9.19
C GLU A 320 23.64 5.31 8.31
N ALA A 321 24.26 6.20 7.52
CA ALA A 321 25.43 5.87 6.71
C ALA A 321 26.63 5.44 7.58
N ASP A 322 26.88 6.13 8.68
CA ASP A 322 27.96 5.79 9.62
C ASP A 322 27.69 4.44 10.30
N LYS A 323 26.43 4.16 10.69
CA LYS A 323 26.04 2.84 11.20
C LYS A 323 26.22 1.72 10.17
N ARG A 324 25.95 1.99 8.89
CA ARG A 324 26.17 1.03 7.80
C ARG A 324 27.66 0.74 7.61
N ARG A 325 28.51 1.79 7.61
CA ARG A 325 29.97 1.64 7.53
C ARG A 325 30.53 0.82 8.69
N ALA A 326 30.12 1.11 9.92
CA ALA A 326 30.55 0.35 11.09
C ALA A 326 30.15 -1.15 11.01
N LYS A 327 28.95 -1.46 10.51
CA LYS A 327 28.51 -2.84 10.29
C LYS A 327 29.29 -3.54 9.18
N GLU A 328 29.60 -2.84 8.08
CA GLU A 328 30.41 -3.38 6.99
C GLU A 328 31.84 -3.70 7.47
N GLU A 329 32.44 -2.83 8.28
CA GLU A 329 33.76 -3.08 8.88
C GLU A 329 33.75 -4.30 9.82
N GLN A 330 32.71 -4.46 10.64
CA GLN A 330 32.55 -5.64 11.48
C GLN A 330 32.37 -6.92 10.63
N ALA A 331 31.57 -6.85 9.57
CA ALA A 331 31.39 -7.98 8.65
C ALA A 331 32.69 -8.36 7.94
N ARG A 332 33.48 -7.38 7.47
CA ARG A 332 34.79 -7.62 6.85
C ARG A 332 35.76 -8.30 7.80
N ARG A 333 35.81 -7.87 9.07
CA ARG A 333 36.65 -8.51 10.11
C ARG A 333 36.25 -9.97 10.34
N LEU A 334 34.96 -10.27 10.39
CA LEU A 334 34.47 -11.64 10.53
C LEU A 334 34.82 -12.51 9.31
N VAL A 335 34.68 -11.97 8.09
CA VAL A 335 35.08 -12.68 6.87
C VAL A 335 36.57 -12.98 6.88
N GLU A 336 37.42 -11.99 7.18
CA GLU A 336 38.86 -12.17 7.26
C GLU A 336 39.26 -13.23 8.31
N GLU A 337 38.59 -13.24 9.46
CA GLU A 337 38.82 -14.25 10.50
C GLU A 337 38.41 -15.67 10.02
N THR A 338 37.27 -15.80 9.33
CA THR A 338 36.85 -17.09 8.77
C THR A 338 37.78 -17.58 7.66
N GLU A 339 38.32 -16.67 6.84
CA GLU A 339 39.30 -17.00 5.80
C GLU A 339 40.62 -17.45 6.41
N ARG A 340 41.10 -16.79 7.48
CA ARG A 340 42.27 -17.24 8.24
C ARG A 340 42.09 -18.63 8.82
N GLN A 341 40.93 -18.92 9.43
CA GLN A 341 40.63 -20.26 9.97
C GLN A 341 40.57 -21.32 8.87
N LYS A 342 40.00 -21.00 7.69
CA LYS A 342 39.99 -21.91 6.54
C LYS A 342 41.40 -22.16 6.01
N ALA A 343 42.21 -21.12 5.85
CA ALA A 343 43.59 -21.25 5.39
C ALA A 343 44.46 -22.08 6.35
N GLU A 344 44.26 -21.92 7.67
CA GLU A 344 44.95 -22.76 8.66
C GLU A 344 44.52 -24.23 8.58
N ARG A 345 43.21 -24.49 8.41
CA ARG A 345 42.69 -25.85 8.21
C ARG A 345 43.20 -26.49 6.93
N GLU A 346 43.28 -25.75 5.83
CA GLU A 346 43.84 -26.22 4.56
C GLU A 346 45.33 -26.54 4.68
N LYS A 347 46.10 -25.69 5.37
CA LYS A 347 47.53 -25.97 5.66
C LYS A 347 47.70 -27.26 6.46
N LYS A 348 46.91 -27.46 7.53
CA LYS A 348 46.94 -28.69 8.33
C LYS A 348 46.58 -29.92 7.48
N ARG A 349 45.55 -29.81 6.64
CA ARG A 349 45.13 -30.88 5.73
C ARG A 349 46.20 -31.20 4.68
N ALA A 350 46.88 -30.19 4.16
CA ALA A 350 47.98 -30.36 3.21
C ALA A 350 49.17 -31.06 3.88
N GLU A 351 49.53 -30.67 5.09
CA GLU A 351 50.61 -31.30 5.86
C GLU A 351 50.30 -32.77 6.21
N GLU A 352 49.05 -33.06 6.58
CA GLU A 352 48.58 -34.43 6.81
C GLU A 352 48.64 -35.26 5.52
N ALA A 353 48.20 -34.70 4.39
CA ALA A 353 48.27 -35.37 3.09
C ALA A 353 49.72 -35.62 2.63
N GLU A 354 50.66 -34.72 2.94
CA GLU A 354 52.09 -34.96 2.68
C GLU A 354 52.65 -36.08 3.57
N ARG A 355 52.30 -36.12 4.85
CA ARG A 355 52.69 -37.22 5.74
C ARG A 355 52.14 -38.56 5.28
N GLU A 356 50.87 -38.60 4.85
CA GLU A 356 50.28 -39.80 4.25
C GLU A 356 51.00 -40.23 2.97
N ARG A 357 51.35 -39.27 2.10
CA ARG A 357 52.12 -39.55 0.88
C ARG A 357 53.51 -40.09 1.21
N GLU A 358 54.20 -39.53 2.20
CA GLU A 358 55.48 -40.04 2.66
C GLU A 358 55.36 -41.45 3.26
N GLU A 359 54.31 -41.73 4.03
CA GLU A 359 54.05 -43.08 4.54
C GLU A 359 53.81 -44.08 3.41
N ILE A 360 53.00 -43.69 2.42
CA ILE A 360 52.73 -44.52 1.23
C ILE A 360 54.04 -44.74 0.47
N ALA A 361 54.87 -43.71 0.29
CA ALA A 361 56.16 -43.81 -0.37
C ALA A 361 57.12 -44.75 0.40
N LYS A 362 57.19 -44.65 1.74
CA LYS A 362 57.98 -45.56 2.59
C LYS A 362 57.47 -47.00 2.51
N LYS A 363 56.14 -47.21 2.51
CA LYS A 363 55.53 -48.54 2.34
C LYS A 363 55.83 -49.12 0.95
N ASN A 364 55.84 -48.30 -0.09
CA ASN A 364 56.20 -48.71 -1.45
C ASN A 364 57.70 -49.00 -1.58
N ALA A 365 58.57 -48.20 -0.96
CA ALA A 365 60.01 -48.44 -0.94
C ALA A 365 60.37 -49.76 -0.23
N ARG A 366 59.69 -50.09 0.88
CA ARG A 366 59.84 -51.40 1.56
C ARG A 366 59.40 -52.60 0.71
N LYS A 367 58.49 -52.41 -0.24
CA LYS A 367 58.07 -53.46 -1.19
C LYS A 367 59.01 -53.57 -2.40
N ALA A 368 59.76 -52.51 -2.70
CA ALA A 368 60.72 -52.43 -3.80
C ALA A 368 62.18 -52.57 -3.30
N THR A 369 62.43 -53.49 -2.37
CA THR A 369 63.80 -53.82 -1.95
C THR A 369 64.56 -54.46 -3.11
N GLU A 370 65.80 -54.03 -3.31
CA GLU A 370 66.65 -54.46 -4.42
C GLU A 370 66.79 -55.99 -4.50
N ASP A 371 66.84 -56.68 -3.36
CA ASP A 371 66.89 -58.15 -3.28
C ASP A 371 65.65 -58.83 -3.91
N VAL A 372 64.46 -58.25 -3.73
CA VAL A 372 63.21 -58.78 -4.32
C VAL A 372 63.18 -58.54 -5.83
N VAL A 373 63.72 -57.40 -6.28
CA VAL A 373 63.86 -57.09 -7.71
C VAL A 373 64.91 -58.01 -8.36
N MET A 374 66.00 -58.31 -7.65
CA MET A 374 67.06 -59.21 -8.12
C MET A 374 66.61 -60.68 -8.14
N ASP A 375 65.87 -61.14 -7.12
CA ASP A 375 65.24 -62.47 -7.12
C ASP A 375 64.19 -62.58 -8.25
N ALA A 376 63.35 -61.56 -8.45
CA ALA A 376 62.41 -61.53 -9.57
C ALA A 376 63.11 -61.56 -10.94
N ARG A 377 64.22 -60.82 -11.11
CA ARG A 377 65.06 -60.88 -12.32
C ARG A 377 65.73 -62.24 -12.50
N ALA A 378 66.23 -62.85 -11.43
CA ALA A 378 66.84 -64.17 -11.48
C ALA A 378 65.82 -65.24 -11.89
N ARG A 379 64.60 -65.21 -11.34
CA ARG A 379 63.49 -66.10 -11.73
C ARG A 379 63.08 -65.89 -13.19
N TYR A 380 63.04 -64.64 -13.67
CA TYR A 380 62.74 -64.32 -15.06
C TYR A 380 63.83 -64.85 -16.01
N LEU A 381 65.10 -64.64 -15.67
CA LEU A 381 66.23 -65.15 -16.45
C LEU A 381 66.28 -66.69 -16.45
N ALA A 382 65.98 -67.32 -15.32
CA ALA A 382 65.88 -68.78 -15.22
C ALA A 382 64.72 -69.32 -16.08
N ARG A 383 63.55 -68.68 -16.06
CA ARG A 383 62.43 -69.03 -16.95
C ARG A 383 62.79 -68.87 -18.42
N LYS A 384 63.44 -67.75 -18.80
CA LYS A 384 63.90 -67.51 -20.17
C LYS A 384 64.96 -68.52 -20.61
N LYS A 385 65.87 -68.90 -19.71
CA LYS A 385 66.89 -69.92 -19.97
C LYS A 385 66.25 -71.31 -20.15
N ALA A 386 65.29 -71.67 -19.30
CA ALA A 386 64.52 -72.90 -19.41
C ALA A 386 63.64 -72.94 -20.67
N GLU A 387 63.11 -71.79 -21.09
CA GLU A 387 62.36 -71.64 -22.34
C GLU A 387 63.27 -71.75 -23.56
N SER A 388 64.51 -71.27 -23.49
CA SER A 388 65.52 -71.45 -24.54
C SER A 388 66.14 -72.86 -24.58
N SER A 389 66.09 -73.61 -23.48
CA SER A 389 66.61 -74.98 -23.39
C SER A 389 65.55 -76.06 -23.60
N LYS A 390 64.28 -75.69 -23.74
CA LYS A 390 63.28 -76.61 -24.28
C LYS A 390 63.64 -76.85 -25.75
N PRO A 391 63.84 -78.09 -26.20
CA PRO A 391 64.01 -78.36 -27.62
C PRO A 391 62.75 -77.85 -28.34
N ARG A 392 62.95 -77.15 -29.45
CA ARG A 392 61.87 -76.90 -30.41
C ARG A 392 61.54 -78.26 -31.03
N ASP A 393 60.70 -79.04 -30.36
CA ASP A 393 60.06 -80.20 -30.98
C ASP A 393 59.09 -79.66 -32.03
N GLY A 394 59.57 -79.59 -33.26
CA GLY A 394 58.84 -79.04 -34.38
C GLY A 394 59.75 -78.73 -35.58
N ASP A 395 60.54 -79.72 -36.01
CA ASP A 395 60.81 -79.93 -37.43
C ASP A 395 61.32 -81.36 -37.66
N GLU A 396 60.40 -82.25 -38.04
CA GLU A 396 60.66 -83.40 -38.92
C GLU A 396 59.33 -83.87 -39.55
N SER A 397 59.21 -83.56 -40.85
CA SER A 397 58.52 -84.31 -41.94
C SER A 397 57.00 -84.52 -41.90
N GLU A 398 56.27 -83.75 -42.72
CA GLU A 398 55.80 -84.16 -44.08
C GLU A 398 55.40 -82.95 -44.94
#